data_AF-A0A7S4G2N3-F1
#
_entry.id   AF-A0A7S4G2N3-F1
#
_cell.length_a   1.000
_cell.length_b   1.000
_cell.length_c   1.000
_cell.angle_alpha   90.00
_cell.angle_beta   90.00
_cell.angle_gamma   90.00
#
_symmetry.space_group_name_H-M   'P 1'
#
loop_
_entity.id
_entity.type
_entity.pdbx_description
1 polymer ?
#
loop_
_entity_poly.entity_id
_entity_poly.type
_entity_poly.pdbx_seq_one_letter_code
_entity_poly.pdbx_strand_id
1 'polypeptide(L)'
;MPPSILSTISGAESLATSMAKRERLRGRLIDKVMVEYNNLDGPPLNATGNALVASEVELLITRGALRQADIRRVAMKCKDIQYSAERESLRSGRTPMRPSTMTSIRSGMPPTPRRPPGPPPAPHTPNTLDLFMAQRGAFPAATPSAKADASATYEDAHEDAEEEVLSPSALDLRSKLFRMEPADLGPTKSRWLNQKLADAEWDAQMEKEIQEYQREHERDRIMRVQQQQQTKHDLDQQLANRLESKRREMEEEWNFHRMEEQRRQMINEQKEVEEAKARQQRMHERDRLQKQVKATQDEKKRLRDQQKAEEEEYAQLVKQDVARRRADDIAKKMQAQQEFKEFMSFNEKQLEEKKLQRTREMERDKQYMEEYAAMVEAQEKMYRDAMQEKNDKAARRVDVAAKSYFSDIWELQRKDAERANAEAKKREEALRMDEQRRKQRLQEENIRTKEFLNKQLEAKEEERKREEEESLVFRKQLEADVQLEQEMRHKQKMDARSQKKSRAKDLDEQVALNTLRMRRPLEIKIGNAASP
;
A
#
# COMPACT_ATOMS: atom_id res chain seq x y z
N MET A 1 19.34 -27.06 37.03
CA MET A 1 18.87 -26.04 38.00
C MET A 1 17.70 -25.31 37.39
N PRO A 2 16.58 -25.09 38.10
CA PRO A 2 15.44 -24.33 37.58
C PRO A 2 15.79 -22.82 37.51
N PRO A 3 15.25 -22.07 36.53
CA PRO A 3 15.47 -20.63 36.41
C PRO A 3 14.84 -19.86 37.58
N SER A 4 15.48 -18.76 37.98
CA SER A 4 15.19 -18.05 39.22
C SER A 4 13.87 -17.26 39.22
N ILE A 5 13.13 -17.37 40.33
CA ILE A 5 11.90 -16.64 40.67
C ILE A 5 12.10 -15.12 40.64
N LEU A 6 13.35 -14.64 40.75
CA LEU A 6 13.66 -13.21 40.63
C LEU A 6 13.35 -12.63 39.24
N SER A 7 13.36 -13.45 38.18
CA SER A 7 13.03 -12.99 36.81
C SER A 7 11.55 -12.61 36.66
N THR A 8 10.64 -13.32 37.32
CA THR A 8 9.20 -13.02 37.32
C THR A 8 8.85 -11.79 38.16
N ILE A 9 9.59 -11.51 39.24
CA ILE A 9 9.36 -10.33 40.09
C ILE A 9 9.70 -9.03 39.33
N SER A 10 10.85 -8.97 38.66
CA SER A 10 11.22 -7.80 37.84
C SER A 10 10.24 -7.54 36.69
N GLY A 11 9.71 -8.60 36.06
CA GLY A 11 8.65 -8.49 35.06
C GLY A 11 7.34 -7.94 35.63
N ALA A 12 6.96 -8.35 36.84
CA ALA A 12 5.75 -7.86 37.52
C ALA A 12 5.86 -6.38 37.92
N GLU A 13 7.02 -5.92 38.40
CA GLU A 13 7.26 -4.51 38.74
C GLU A 13 7.23 -3.59 37.50
N SER A 14 7.76 -4.08 36.37
CA SER A 14 7.69 -3.40 35.07
C SER A 14 6.25 -3.30 34.55
N LEU A 15 5.47 -4.38 34.65
CA LEU A 15 4.04 -4.38 34.33
C LEU A 15 3.25 -3.45 35.26
N ALA A 16 3.50 -3.48 36.57
CA ALA A 16 2.83 -2.62 37.54
C ALA A 16 3.12 -1.13 37.31
N THR A 17 4.38 -0.77 37.02
CA THR A 17 4.73 0.62 36.68
C THR A 17 4.18 1.05 35.30
N SER A 18 4.06 0.13 34.35
CA SER A 18 3.37 0.38 33.07
C SER A 18 1.87 0.62 33.25
N MET A 19 1.18 -0.22 34.04
CA MET A 19 -0.23 -0.04 34.38
C MET A 19 -0.47 1.25 35.17
N ALA A 20 0.39 1.59 36.14
CA ALA A 20 0.29 2.86 36.86
C ALA A 20 0.49 4.08 35.95
N LYS A 21 1.35 3.99 34.93
CA LYS A 21 1.51 5.04 33.90
C LYS A 21 0.26 5.15 33.00
N ARG A 22 -0.34 4.02 32.62
CA ARG A 22 -1.60 3.96 31.85
C ARG A 22 -2.75 4.60 32.62
N GLU A 23 -2.94 4.25 33.91
CA GLU A 23 -4.03 4.81 34.73
C GLU A 23 -3.85 6.32 34.96
N ARG A 24 -2.61 6.80 35.18
CA ARG A 24 -2.31 8.24 35.24
C ARG A 24 -2.51 8.97 33.90
N LEU A 25 -2.43 8.27 32.77
CA LEU A 25 -2.75 8.85 31.45
C LEU A 25 -4.27 8.89 31.26
N ARG A 26 -4.97 7.81 31.63
CA ARG A 26 -6.43 7.66 31.61
C ARG A 26 -7.14 8.75 32.41
N GLY A 27 -6.77 8.96 33.68
CA GLY A 27 -7.33 10.06 34.50
C GLY A 27 -7.17 11.43 33.82
N ARG A 28 -5.95 11.78 33.40
CA ARG A 28 -5.68 13.05 32.71
C ARG A 28 -6.39 13.23 31.37
N LEU A 29 -6.73 12.15 30.67
CA LEU A 29 -7.50 12.19 29.43
C LEU A 29 -9.01 12.32 29.71
N ILE A 30 -9.53 11.65 30.75
CA ILE A 30 -10.89 11.86 31.24
C ILE A 30 -11.07 13.33 31.61
N ASP A 31 -10.16 13.92 32.42
CA ASP A 31 -10.22 15.34 32.79
C ASP A 31 -10.28 16.26 31.56
N LYS A 32 -9.48 15.98 30.52
CA LYS A 32 -9.48 16.76 29.26
C LYS A 32 -10.75 16.58 28.44
N VAL A 33 -11.28 15.36 28.34
CA VAL A 33 -12.57 15.10 27.68
C VAL A 33 -13.70 15.81 28.43
N MET A 34 -13.68 15.82 29.76
CA MET A 34 -14.65 16.52 30.60
C MET A 34 -14.60 18.04 30.45
N VAL A 35 -13.39 18.62 30.33
CA VAL A 35 -13.24 20.06 30.03
C VAL A 35 -13.79 20.39 28.64
N GLU A 36 -13.45 19.61 27.61
CA GLU A 36 -14.01 19.81 26.26
C GLU A 36 -15.54 19.59 26.22
N TYR A 37 -16.06 18.62 26.97
CA TYR A 37 -17.50 18.35 27.09
C TYR A 37 -18.25 19.53 27.72
N ASN A 38 -17.69 20.12 28.78
CA ASN A 38 -18.26 21.32 29.41
C ASN A 38 -18.15 22.55 28.50
N ASN A 39 -17.03 22.72 27.79
CA ASN A 39 -16.84 23.79 26.79
C ASN A 39 -17.79 23.66 25.58
N LEU A 40 -18.40 22.49 25.39
CA LEU A 40 -19.40 22.22 24.36
C LEU A 40 -20.83 22.40 24.90
N ASP A 41 -21.06 22.92 26.10
CA ASP A 41 -22.38 23.01 26.74
C ASP A 41 -23.10 21.65 26.80
N GLY A 42 -22.38 20.61 27.24
CA GLY A 42 -22.96 19.28 27.46
C GLY A 42 -23.83 19.21 28.73
N PRO A 43 -24.95 18.45 28.70
CA PRO A 43 -25.80 18.24 29.87
C PRO A 43 -25.08 17.41 30.94
N PRO A 44 -25.46 17.47 32.23
CA PRO A 44 -24.75 16.76 33.29
C PRO A 44 -24.71 15.25 33.05
N LEU A 45 -23.50 14.69 32.96
CA LEU A 45 -23.31 13.26 32.72
C LEU A 45 -23.82 12.44 33.92
N ASN A 46 -24.76 11.54 33.64
CA ASN A 46 -25.18 10.50 34.58
C ASN A 46 -24.11 9.39 34.69
N ALA A 47 -24.35 8.37 35.52
CA ALA A 47 -23.42 7.25 35.69
C ALA A 47 -23.08 6.53 34.38
N THR A 48 -24.04 6.41 33.45
CA THR A 48 -23.86 5.83 32.12
C THR A 48 -22.98 6.71 31.23
N GLY A 49 -23.19 8.03 31.25
CA GLY A 49 -22.37 9.01 30.55
C GLY A 49 -20.91 9.01 31.03
N ASN A 50 -20.68 8.91 32.35
CA ASN A 50 -19.33 8.80 32.91
C ASN A 50 -18.65 7.47 32.52
N ALA A 51 -19.39 6.36 32.48
CA ALA A 51 -18.88 5.08 31.99
C ALA A 51 -18.53 5.12 30.49
N LEU A 52 -19.32 5.81 29.68
CA LEU A 52 -19.07 6.04 28.26
C LEU A 52 -17.77 6.84 28.04
N VAL A 53 -17.59 7.95 28.75
CA VAL A 53 -16.33 8.74 28.71
C VAL A 53 -15.12 7.88 29.08
N ALA A 54 -15.22 7.09 30.15
CA ALA A 54 -14.13 6.20 30.57
C ALA A 54 -13.82 5.09 29.55
N SER A 55 -14.81 4.60 28.81
CA SER A 55 -14.65 3.60 27.75
C SER A 55 -14.01 4.20 26.49
N GLU A 56 -14.49 5.35 26.02
CA GLU A 56 -13.93 6.02 24.84
C GLU A 56 -12.50 6.52 25.08
N VAL A 57 -12.15 6.97 26.30
CA VAL A 57 -10.76 7.30 26.65
C VAL A 57 -9.86 6.07 26.60
N GLU A 58 -10.34 4.89 27.00
CA GLU A 58 -9.58 3.65 26.87
C GLU A 58 -9.33 3.26 25.39
N LEU A 59 -10.32 3.56 24.52
CA LEU A 59 -10.18 3.43 23.07
C LEU A 59 -9.20 4.46 22.48
N LEU A 60 -9.13 5.69 23.00
CA LEU A 60 -8.12 6.67 22.58
C LEU A 60 -6.70 6.23 22.98
N ILE A 61 -6.53 5.71 24.20
CA ILE A 61 -5.23 5.20 24.69
C ILE A 61 -4.75 4.01 23.85
N THR A 62 -5.62 3.02 23.62
CA THR A 62 -5.27 1.83 22.83
C THR A 62 -4.99 2.13 21.36
N ARG A 63 -5.62 3.17 20.79
CA ARG A 63 -5.35 3.65 19.42
C ARG A 63 -4.17 4.63 19.32
N GLY A 64 -3.60 5.08 20.43
CA GLY A 64 -2.57 6.14 20.43
C GLY A 64 -3.09 7.52 19.98
N ALA A 65 -4.40 7.72 19.94
CA ALA A 65 -5.06 8.90 19.38
C ALA A 65 -5.17 10.03 20.42
N LEU A 66 -4.03 10.56 20.85
CA LEU A 66 -3.92 11.53 21.95
C LEU A 66 -4.03 13.00 21.53
N ARG A 67 -4.54 13.29 20.32
CA ARG A 67 -4.62 14.66 19.78
C ARG A 67 -5.88 15.36 20.27
N GLN A 68 -5.84 16.70 20.38
CA GLN A 68 -6.98 17.49 20.85
C GLN A 68 -8.25 17.29 19.99
N ALA A 69 -8.09 17.07 18.68
CA ALA A 69 -9.20 16.79 17.77
C ALA A 69 -9.92 15.46 18.09
N ASP A 70 -9.20 14.45 18.59
CA ASP A 70 -9.76 13.14 18.94
C ASP A 70 -10.46 13.21 20.32
N ILE A 71 -9.86 13.94 21.27
CA ILE A 71 -10.47 14.28 22.57
C ILE A 71 -11.81 15.01 22.38
N ARG A 72 -11.82 16.05 21.53
CA ARG A 72 -13.03 16.83 21.24
C ARG A 72 -14.09 16.00 20.49
N ARG A 73 -13.68 15.05 19.63
CA ARG A 73 -14.59 14.10 18.98
C ARG A 73 -15.26 13.16 19.97
N VAL A 74 -14.52 12.67 20.97
CA VAL A 74 -15.09 11.87 22.07
C VAL A 74 -16.05 12.70 22.91
N ALA A 75 -15.71 13.95 23.24
CA ALA A 75 -16.60 14.86 23.96
C ALA A 75 -17.92 15.10 23.21
N MET A 76 -17.87 15.38 21.90
CA MET A 76 -19.05 15.49 21.02
C MET A 76 -19.89 14.20 21.04
N LYS A 77 -19.26 13.04 20.84
CA LYS A 77 -19.95 11.74 20.84
C LYS A 77 -20.65 11.45 22.17
N CYS A 78 -20.02 11.78 23.30
CA CYS A 78 -20.64 11.64 24.62
C CYS A 78 -21.80 12.61 24.80
N LYS A 79 -21.70 13.85 24.29
CA LYS A 79 -22.77 14.86 24.31
C LYS A 79 -23.99 14.38 23.51
N ASP A 80 -23.79 13.91 22.29
CA ASP A 80 -24.87 13.42 21.42
C ASP A 80 -25.61 12.23 22.05
N ILE A 81 -24.87 11.28 22.62
CA ILE A 81 -25.44 10.11 23.28
C ILE A 81 -26.20 10.51 24.55
N GLN A 82 -25.67 11.42 25.37
CA GLN A 82 -26.35 11.91 26.57
C GLN A 82 -27.66 12.66 26.21
N TYR A 83 -27.66 13.48 25.17
CA TYR A 83 -28.89 14.11 24.67
C TYR A 83 -29.91 13.13 24.11
N SER A 84 -29.48 12.06 23.43
CA SER A 84 -30.41 11.00 23.01
C SER A 84 -31.03 10.28 24.22
N ALA A 85 -30.24 9.97 25.24
CA ALA A 85 -30.72 9.33 26.47
C ALA A 85 -31.70 10.23 27.25
N GLU A 86 -31.45 11.55 27.33
CA GLU A 86 -32.38 12.49 27.95
C GLU A 86 -33.67 12.64 27.14
N ARG A 87 -33.60 12.73 25.80
CA ARG A 87 -34.79 12.75 24.94
C ARG A 87 -35.63 11.48 25.05
N GLU A 88 -34.99 10.32 25.23
CA GLU A 88 -35.66 9.03 25.39
C GLU A 88 -36.23 8.84 26.80
N SER A 89 -35.56 9.37 27.84
CA SER A 89 -36.10 9.47 29.20
C SER A 89 -37.34 10.38 29.26
N LEU A 90 -37.30 11.51 28.54
CA LEU A 90 -38.44 12.44 28.43
C LEU A 90 -39.61 11.83 27.64
N ARG A 91 -39.34 11.08 26.56
CA ARG A 91 -40.38 10.34 25.80
C ARG A 91 -41.01 9.18 26.57
N SER A 92 -40.25 8.52 27.44
CA SER A 92 -40.73 7.38 28.24
C SER A 92 -41.45 7.77 29.54
N GLY A 93 -41.65 9.08 29.79
CA GLY A 93 -42.39 9.59 30.96
C GLY A 93 -41.71 9.36 32.30
N ARG A 94 -40.48 8.82 32.32
CA ARG A 94 -39.68 8.65 33.54
C ARG A 94 -38.91 9.92 33.83
N THR A 95 -39.46 10.74 34.73
CA THR A 95 -38.73 11.84 35.36
C THR A 95 -37.56 11.26 36.17
N PRO A 96 -36.31 11.74 35.97
CA PRO A 96 -35.18 11.29 36.77
C PRO A 96 -35.34 11.81 38.21
N MET A 97 -35.41 10.90 39.18
CA MET A 97 -35.36 11.30 40.59
C MET A 97 -34.02 11.98 40.89
N ARG A 98 -34.12 13.20 41.42
CA ARG A 98 -33.01 13.98 41.97
C ARG A 98 -32.26 13.14 43.02
N PRO A 99 -30.96 12.87 42.89
CA PRO A 99 -30.24 12.05 43.85
C PRO A 99 -30.11 12.79 45.18
N SER A 100 -30.73 12.24 46.23
CA SER A 100 -30.51 12.67 47.61
C SER A 100 -29.06 12.44 48.03
N THR A 101 -28.52 13.37 48.81
CA THR A 101 -27.20 13.26 49.43
C THR A 101 -27.16 12.09 50.41
N MET A 102 -26.67 10.93 49.98
CA MET A 102 -26.35 9.83 50.91
C MET A 102 -24.96 10.02 51.50
N THR A 103 -24.95 10.39 52.78
CA THR A 103 -23.80 10.24 53.68
C THR A 103 -23.43 8.75 53.77
N SER A 104 -22.18 8.40 53.46
CA SER A 104 -21.64 7.05 53.71
C SER A 104 -20.31 7.14 54.44
N ILE A 105 -20.23 6.46 55.58
CA ILE A 105 -19.09 6.49 56.52
C ILE A 105 -18.34 5.17 56.44
N ARG A 106 -17.11 5.21 55.90
CA ARG A 106 -15.93 4.32 56.09
C ARG A 106 -14.99 4.52 54.88
N SER A 107 -13.67 4.50 54.98
CA SER A 107 -12.78 4.35 56.14
C SER A 107 -11.34 4.77 55.81
N GLY A 108 -10.66 5.43 56.75
CA GLY A 108 -9.21 5.34 56.98
C GLY A 108 -8.22 5.76 55.89
N MET A 109 -7.83 7.03 55.87
CA MET A 109 -6.42 7.51 55.91
C MET A 109 -6.41 9.03 56.23
N PRO A 110 -5.37 9.58 56.87
CA PRO A 110 -5.38 10.96 57.36
C PRO A 110 -5.20 11.98 56.23
N PRO A 111 -5.97 13.09 56.21
CA PRO A 111 -5.68 14.19 55.29
C PRO A 111 -4.42 14.93 55.74
N THR A 112 -3.56 15.27 54.77
CA THR A 112 -2.44 16.18 54.98
C THR A 112 -2.93 17.56 55.43
N PRO A 113 -2.15 18.28 56.27
CA PRO A 113 -2.60 19.55 56.82
C PRO A 113 -2.82 20.58 55.72
N ARG A 114 -4.05 21.11 55.64
CA ARG A 114 -4.36 22.25 54.77
C ARG A 114 -3.53 23.44 55.23
N ARG A 115 -2.79 24.02 54.29
CA ARG A 115 -2.09 25.30 54.44
C ARG A 115 -3.11 26.36 54.94
N PRO A 116 -2.79 27.18 55.96
CA PRO A 116 -3.72 28.21 56.41
C PRO A 116 -4.01 29.21 55.27
N PRO A 117 -5.22 29.79 55.21
CA PRO A 117 -5.48 30.88 54.29
C PRO A 117 -4.51 32.03 54.58
N GLY A 118 -3.88 32.57 53.54
CA GLY A 118 -3.06 33.77 53.68
C GLY A 118 -3.93 34.97 54.08
N PRO A 119 -3.34 36.01 54.70
CA PRO A 119 -4.06 37.24 54.97
C PRO A 119 -4.58 37.85 53.66
N PRO A 120 -5.71 38.59 53.69
CA PRO A 120 -6.21 39.29 52.51
C PRO A 120 -5.17 40.29 51.99
N PRO A 121 -5.12 40.56 50.68
CA PRO A 121 -4.24 41.58 50.14
C PRO A 121 -4.59 42.94 50.76
N ALA A 122 -3.57 43.65 51.23
CA ALA A 122 -3.73 45.02 51.71
C ALA A 122 -4.26 45.93 50.59
N PRO A 123 -5.11 46.93 50.90
CA PRO A 123 -5.62 47.84 49.90
C PRO A 123 -4.47 48.60 49.22
N HIS A 124 -4.55 48.72 47.89
CA HIS A 124 -3.61 49.50 47.11
C HIS A 124 -3.66 50.97 47.53
N THR A 125 -2.58 51.46 48.15
CA THR A 125 -2.31 52.89 48.27
C THR A 125 -2.04 53.45 46.86
N PRO A 126 -2.79 54.44 46.36
CA PRO A 126 -2.50 55.06 45.08
C PRO A 126 -1.20 55.85 45.13
N ASN A 127 -0.43 55.82 44.04
CA ASN A 127 0.79 56.61 43.88
C ASN A 127 0.50 58.11 44.05
N THR A 128 1.05 58.73 45.09
CA THR A 128 1.13 60.19 45.25
C THR A 128 2.36 60.75 44.53
N LEU A 129 2.46 60.48 43.23
CA LEU A 129 3.60 60.92 42.40
C LEU A 129 3.20 61.14 40.93
N ASP A 130 2.04 61.77 40.70
CA ASP A 130 1.59 62.26 39.38
C ASP A 130 0.56 63.40 39.51
N LEU A 131 0.85 64.41 40.35
CA LEU A 131 -0.04 65.58 40.51
C LEU A 131 0.68 66.90 40.79
N PHE A 132 1.79 67.18 40.09
CA PHE A 132 2.47 68.49 40.19
C PHE A 132 3.17 68.96 38.88
N MET A 133 2.59 68.65 37.71
CA MET A 133 3.03 69.24 36.43
C MET A 133 1.85 69.65 35.53
N ALA A 134 1.14 70.71 35.93
CA ALA A 134 0.28 71.49 35.04
C ALA A 134 0.32 72.97 35.45
N GLN A 135 0.20 73.88 34.48
CA GLN A 135 0.11 75.34 34.65
C GLN A 135 1.33 76.05 35.28
N ARG A 136 2.37 76.23 34.46
CA ARG A 136 3.17 77.47 34.47
C ARG A 136 3.03 78.16 33.11
N GLY A 137 2.50 79.39 33.10
CA GLY A 137 2.39 80.21 31.89
C GLY A 137 1.90 81.63 32.20
N ALA A 138 2.71 82.63 31.85
CA ALA A 138 2.45 84.09 31.83
C ALA A 138 2.16 84.80 33.17
N PHE A 139 3.09 85.62 33.72
CA PHE A 139 3.44 87.04 33.41
C PHE A 139 2.49 88.05 34.14
N PRO A 140 2.92 89.27 34.54
CA PRO A 140 4.10 89.62 35.35
C PRO A 140 3.92 90.81 36.37
N ALA A 141 5.05 91.22 36.97
CA ALA A 141 5.45 92.59 37.34
C ALA A 141 5.19 93.16 38.77
N ALA A 142 6.20 93.96 39.19
CA ALA A 142 6.14 95.18 40.04
C ALA A 142 6.83 95.17 41.44
N THR A 143 8.16 95.39 41.41
CA THR A 143 8.96 96.32 42.26
C THR A 143 9.14 96.14 43.80
N PRO A 144 10.28 96.60 44.38
CA PRO A 144 10.64 96.44 45.79
C PRO A 144 10.58 97.73 46.63
N SER A 145 10.53 97.59 47.96
CA SER A 145 10.72 98.65 48.98
C SER A 145 10.78 97.98 50.36
N ALA A 146 11.45 98.43 51.42
CA ALA A 146 12.59 99.28 51.73
C ALA A 146 12.75 99.21 53.29
N LYS A 147 13.79 99.81 53.87
CA LYS A 147 14.00 99.87 55.33
C LYS A 147 12.97 100.77 56.05
N ALA A 148 12.78 100.56 57.35
CA ALA A 148 12.42 101.60 58.32
C ALA A 148 12.95 101.28 59.72
N ASP A 149 13.43 102.31 60.43
CA ASP A 149 13.91 102.31 61.82
C ASP A 149 12.81 102.82 62.79
N ALA A 150 13.21 103.14 64.05
CA ALA A 150 12.55 104.03 65.03
C ALA A 150 11.52 103.38 66.00
N SER A 151 11.33 103.80 67.28
CA SER A 151 12.08 104.71 68.18
C SER A 151 11.39 104.79 69.58
N ALA A 152 11.91 105.66 70.49
CA ALA A 152 11.31 106.20 71.73
C ALA A 152 11.37 105.33 73.01
N THR A 153 11.82 105.71 74.22
CA THR A 153 12.20 106.94 75.00
C THR A 153 11.24 107.23 76.16
N TYR A 154 11.77 107.43 77.38
CA TYR A 154 11.18 108.30 78.41
C TYR A 154 12.24 108.73 79.45
N GLU A 155 12.37 110.03 79.69
CA GLU A 155 12.99 110.67 80.86
C GLU A 155 11.93 111.60 81.47
N ASP A 156 12.06 111.93 82.76
CA ASP A 156 11.29 113.01 83.38
C ASP A 156 12.06 113.60 84.59
N ALA A 157 11.91 114.90 84.85
CA ALA A 157 12.70 115.67 85.81
C ALA A 157 11.88 116.81 86.43
N HIS A 158 12.25 117.33 87.62
CA HIS A 158 11.82 118.64 88.11
C HIS A 158 12.70 119.18 89.27
N GLU A 159 12.64 120.50 89.48
CA GLU A 159 13.54 121.35 90.30
C GLU A 159 12.81 122.02 91.51
N ASP A 160 13.44 123.06 92.09
CA ASP A 160 12.93 124.14 92.98
C ASP A 160 12.82 123.91 94.51
N ALA A 161 12.88 124.92 95.41
CA ALA A 161 13.60 126.22 95.51
C ALA A 161 13.30 126.91 96.89
N GLU A 162 13.93 128.08 97.15
CA GLU A 162 13.65 129.12 98.21
C GLU A 162 14.13 128.82 99.67
N GLU A 163 14.79 129.70 100.46
CA GLU A 163 14.70 131.17 100.79
C GLU A 163 13.44 131.58 101.60
N GLU A 164 13.44 132.51 102.58
CA GLU A 164 14.47 133.20 103.39
C GLU A 164 13.80 133.81 104.68
N VAL A 165 14.42 134.83 105.31
CA VAL A 165 13.87 135.84 106.24
C VAL A 165 13.75 135.54 107.75
N LEU A 166 14.65 136.17 108.52
CA LEU A 166 14.52 136.51 109.95
C LEU A 166 13.81 137.87 110.14
N SER A 167 13.16 138.10 111.28
CA SER A 167 12.60 139.41 111.66
C SER A 167 13.16 139.94 113.01
N PRO A 168 13.19 141.26 113.27
CA PRO A 168 14.06 141.88 114.29
C PRO A 168 13.43 142.02 115.68
N SER A 169 14.26 142.08 116.74
CA SER A 169 13.83 142.03 118.14
C SER A 169 13.52 143.37 118.81
N ALA A 170 12.69 143.32 119.86
CA ALA A 170 12.08 144.46 120.55
C ALA A 170 13.01 145.29 121.48
N LEU A 171 14.29 145.43 121.15
CA LEU A 171 15.26 146.20 121.95
C LEU A 171 15.15 147.74 121.80
N ASP A 172 14.28 148.24 120.91
CA ASP A 172 14.28 149.64 120.46
C ASP A 172 13.35 150.61 121.24
N LEU A 173 12.60 150.14 122.25
CA LEU A 173 11.63 150.98 122.99
C LEU A 173 12.02 151.33 124.44
N ARG A 174 13.03 150.68 125.03
CA ARG A 174 13.42 150.93 126.43
C ARG A 174 14.30 152.17 126.63
N SER A 175 14.78 152.78 125.54
CA SER A 175 15.73 153.91 125.52
C SER A 175 15.10 155.30 125.67
N LYS A 176 13.76 155.43 125.70
CA LYS A 176 13.04 156.73 125.67
C LYS A 176 12.37 157.18 126.98
N LEU A 177 12.52 156.45 128.09
CA LEU A 177 11.81 156.76 129.36
C LEU A 177 12.68 157.25 130.54
N PHE A 178 14.00 157.40 130.37
CA PHE A 178 14.88 158.02 131.37
C PHE A 178 15.27 159.45 130.98
N ARG A 179 14.34 160.40 131.13
CA ARG A 179 14.60 161.85 131.25
C ARG A 179 13.29 162.60 131.57
N MET A 180 12.95 162.71 132.85
CA MET A 180 12.19 163.84 133.44
C MET A 180 12.13 163.71 134.96
N GLU A 181 12.97 164.49 135.64
CA GLU A 181 12.68 165.07 136.96
C GLU A 181 12.03 166.46 136.73
N PRO A 182 11.51 167.17 137.76
CA PRO A 182 11.04 166.71 139.07
C PRO A 182 9.63 167.29 139.44
N ALA A 183 9.19 167.04 140.69
CA ALA A 183 8.09 167.72 141.41
C ALA A 183 6.61 167.43 141.00
N ASP A 184 5.74 167.53 142.01
CA ASP A 184 4.27 167.63 141.97
C ASP A 184 3.43 166.56 141.23
N LEU A 185 3.57 165.28 141.60
CA LEU A 185 2.59 164.24 141.26
C LEU A 185 2.28 163.29 142.44
N GLY A 186 1.02 163.28 142.88
CA GLY A 186 0.54 162.55 144.05
C GLY A 186 0.46 161.00 143.91
N PRO A 187 0.02 160.31 144.98
CA PRO A 187 0.25 158.87 145.20
C PRO A 187 -0.41 157.88 144.22
N THR A 188 -1.18 158.35 143.23
CA THR A 188 -1.89 157.48 142.27
C THR A 188 -1.02 156.98 141.11
N LYS A 189 0.05 157.68 140.72
CA LYS A 189 0.86 157.29 139.54
C LYS A 189 1.88 156.16 139.80
N SER A 190 2.36 155.98 141.03
CA SER A 190 3.31 154.91 141.37
C SER A 190 2.69 153.50 141.18
N ARG A 191 1.39 153.35 141.47
CA ARG A 191 0.68 152.07 141.33
C ARG A 191 0.56 151.60 139.88
N TRP A 192 0.39 152.54 138.94
CA TRP A 192 0.32 152.26 137.51
C TRP A 192 1.66 151.78 136.93
N LEU A 193 2.77 152.36 137.39
CA LEU A 193 4.11 152.03 136.92
C LEU A 193 4.54 150.62 137.38
N ASN A 194 4.24 150.25 138.62
CA ASN A 194 4.46 148.88 139.11
C ASN A 194 3.59 147.85 138.38
N GLN A 195 2.34 148.19 138.03
CA GLN A 195 1.49 147.29 137.27
C GLN A 195 2.01 147.08 135.84
N LYS A 196 2.51 148.14 135.18
CA LYS A 196 3.13 148.02 133.85
C LYS A 196 4.43 147.22 133.83
N LEU A 197 5.19 147.20 134.93
CA LEU A 197 6.34 146.31 135.08
C LEU A 197 5.91 144.85 135.29
N ALA A 198 4.90 144.61 136.13
CA ALA A 198 4.36 143.27 136.34
C ALA A 198 3.75 142.66 135.07
N ASP A 199 2.99 143.45 134.29
CA ASP A 199 2.46 143.03 132.98
C ASP A 199 3.61 142.58 132.06
N ALA A 200 4.69 143.36 131.96
CA ALA A 200 5.83 143.08 131.08
C ALA A 200 6.69 141.89 131.53
N GLU A 201 6.79 141.62 132.84
CA GLU A 201 7.43 140.41 133.36
C GLU A 201 6.58 139.16 133.06
N TRP A 202 5.24 139.28 133.12
CA TRP A 202 4.31 138.21 132.74
C TRP A 202 4.36 137.90 131.24
N ASP A 203 4.36 138.94 130.39
CA ASP A 203 4.49 138.80 128.93
C ASP A 203 5.82 138.11 128.56
N ALA A 204 6.94 138.53 129.17
CA ALA A 204 8.26 137.94 128.92
C ALA A 204 8.35 136.47 129.37
N GLN A 205 7.66 136.09 130.46
CA GLN A 205 7.61 134.70 130.91
C GLN A 205 6.72 133.85 129.98
N MET A 206 5.56 134.36 129.57
CA MET A 206 4.69 133.71 128.59
C MET A 206 5.39 133.51 127.24
N GLU A 207 6.12 134.50 126.75
CA GLU A 207 6.88 134.39 125.49
C GLU A 207 7.98 133.32 125.60
N LYS A 208 8.62 133.19 126.78
CA LYS A 208 9.58 132.11 127.03
C LYS A 208 8.93 130.73 127.04
N GLU A 209 7.78 130.57 127.67
CA GLU A 209 7.03 129.30 127.69
C GLU A 209 6.54 128.91 126.28
N ILE A 210 6.08 129.88 125.47
CA ILE A 210 5.72 129.66 124.06
C ILE A 210 6.95 129.21 123.25
N GLN A 211 8.11 129.83 123.44
CA GLN A 211 9.34 129.42 122.76
C GLN A 211 9.85 128.04 123.21
N GLU A 212 9.71 127.69 124.50
CA GLU A 212 10.07 126.36 124.99
C GLU A 212 9.13 125.29 124.41
N TYR A 213 7.81 125.54 124.36
CA TYR A 213 6.84 124.67 123.70
C TYR A 213 7.10 124.51 122.19
N GLN A 214 7.43 125.59 121.48
CA GLN A 214 7.79 125.52 120.05
C GLN A 214 9.03 124.66 119.82
N ARG A 215 10.09 124.82 120.63
CA ARG A 215 11.31 123.99 120.55
C ARG A 215 11.04 122.52 120.89
N GLU A 216 10.16 122.25 121.85
CA GLU A 216 9.76 120.88 122.21
C GLU A 216 8.96 120.22 121.06
N HIS A 217 7.99 120.92 120.49
CA HIS A 217 7.22 120.44 119.34
C HIS A 217 8.10 120.26 118.08
N GLU A 218 9.11 121.10 117.86
CA GLU A 218 10.11 120.89 116.80
C GLU A 218 10.99 119.66 117.05
N ARG A 219 11.43 119.42 118.29
CA ARG A 219 12.16 118.20 118.65
C ARG A 219 11.30 116.96 118.40
N ASP A 220 10.04 116.97 118.80
CA ASP A 220 9.09 115.87 118.55
C ASP A 220 8.81 115.65 117.05
N ARG A 221 8.79 116.73 116.26
CA ARG A 221 8.67 116.65 114.80
C ARG A 221 9.93 116.03 114.18
N ILE A 222 11.12 116.47 114.59
CA ILE A 222 12.41 115.94 114.11
C ILE A 222 12.55 114.46 114.49
N MET A 223 12.23 114.09 115.73
CA MET A 223 12.26 112.70 116.20
C MET A 223 11.30 111.81 115.40
N ARG A 224 10.07 112.27 115.11
CA ARG A 224 9.13 111.53 114.24
C ARG A 224 9.65 111.40 112.82
N VAL A 225 10.25 112.44 112.24
CA VAL A 225 10.84 112.38 110.90
C VAL A 225 12.05 111.42 110.86
N GLN A 226 12.94 111.46 111.85
CA GLN A 226 14.05 110.50 111.95
C GLN A 226 13.55 109.06 112.09
N GLN A 227 12.55 108.82 112.93
CA GLN A 227 11.95 107.50 113.08
C GLN A 227 11.29 107.00 111.77
N GLN A 228 10.63 107.89 111.01
CA GLN A 228 10.07 107.57 109.69
C GLN A 228 11.15 107.32 108.62
N GLN A 229 12.26 108.06 108.66
CA GLN A 229 13.40 107.82 107.77
C GLN A 229 14.07 106.48 108.07
N GLN A 230 14.20 106.12 109.34
CA GLN A 230 14.78 104.86 109.76
C GLN A 230 13.89 103.66 109.39
N THR A 231 12.57 103.72 109.64
CA THR A 231 11.66 102.66 109.21
C THR A 231 11.57 102.53 107.68
N LYS A 232 11.68 103.64 106.94
CA LYS A 232 11.82 103.60 105.47
C LYS A 232 13.10 102.87 105.07
N HIS A 233 14.24 103.20 105.69
CA HIS A 233 15.53 102.56 105.38
C HIS A 233 15.49 101.04 105.62
N ASP A 234 14.93 100.61 106.76
CA ASP A 234 14.77 99.18 107.08
C ASP A 234 13.87 98.45 106.06
N LEU A 235 12.81 99.10 105.57
CA LEU A 235 11.92 98.56 104.54
C LEU A 235 12.60 98.50 103.17
N ASP A 236 13.33 99.54 102.77
CA ASP A 236 14.10 99.59 101.53
C ASP A 236 15.19 98.49 101.53
N GLN A 237 15.85 98.25 102.69
CA GLN A 237 16.82 97.18 102.85
C GLN A 237 16.18 95.77 102.77
N GLN A 238 14.98 95.58 103.35
CA GLN A 238 14.23 94.33 103.21
C GLN A 238 13.79 94.07 101.75
N LEU A 239 13.41 95.12 101.01
CA LEU A 239 13.07 95.02 99.59
C LEU A 239 14.31 94.68 98.75
N ALA A 240 15.45 95.33 98.99
CA ALA A 240 16.70 95.02 98.32
C ALA A 240 17.11 93.55 98.53
N ASN A 241 17.09 93.07 99.77
CA ASN A 241 17.40 91.67 100.10
C ASN A 241 16.45 90.67 99.41
N ARG A 242 15.14 90.99 99.31
CA ARG A 242 14.17 90.16 98.58
C ARG A 242 14.41 90.15 97.08
N LEU A 243 14.75 91.28 96.48
CA LEU A 243 15.08 91.38 95.06
C LEU A 243 16.37 90.61 94.74
N GLU A 244 17.38 90.67 95.62
CA GLU A 244 18.59 89.89 95.47
C GLU A 244 18.34 88.38 95.60
N SER A 245 17.52 87.94 96.57
CA SER A 245 17.11 86.51 96.68
C SER A 245 16.43 86.03 95.40
N LYS A 246 15.42 86.76 94.93
CA LYS A 246 14.72 86.42 93.67
C LYS A 246 15.63 86.40 92.45
N ARG A 247 16.62 87.29 92.41
CA ARG A 247 17.60 87.30 91.33
C ARG A 247 18.47 86.04 91.36
N ARG A 248 18.94 85.62 92.54
CA ARG A 248 19.69 84.37 92.72
C ARG A 248 18.84 83.15 92.37
N GLU A 249 17.58 83.11 92.80
CA GLU A 249 16.61 82.06 92.44
C GLU A 249 16.45 81.94 90.91
N MET A 250 16.25 83.06 90.18
CA MET A 250 16.16 83.01 88.72
C MET A 250 17.49 82.67 88.03
N GLU A 251 18.64 83.10 88.58
CA GLU A 251 19.96 82.69 88.07
C GLU A 251 20.21 81.19 88.30
N GLU A 252 19.75 80.62 89.42
CA GLU A 252 19.79 79.17 89.70
C GLU A 252 18.84 78.37 88.79
N GLU A 253 17.59 78.83 88.59
CA GLU A 253 16.63 78.21 87.65
C GLU A 253 17.15 78.25 86.20
N TRP A 254 17.75 79.37 85.77
CA TRP A 254 18.35 79.49 84.45
C TRP A 254 19.54 78.54 84.27
N ASN A 255 20.41 78.44 85.28
CA ASN A 255 21.51 77.47 85.28
C ASN A 255 20.99 76.03 85.29
N PHE A 256 19.94 75.71 86.05
CA PHE A 256 19.31 74.39 86.06
C PHE A 256 18.74 74.02 84.69
N HIS A 257 17.97 74.91 84.06
CA HIS A 257 17.46 74.68 82.71
C HIS A 257 18.56 74.50 81.67
N ARG A 258 19.63 75.31 81.73
CA ARG A 258 20.79 75.16 80.84
C ARG A 258 21.49 73.81 81.01
N MET A 259 21.63 73.32 82.25
CA MET A 259 22.17 71.98 82.53
C MET A 259 21.21 70.86 82.08
N GLU A 260 19.89 71.07 82.20
CA GLU A 260 18.90 70.10 81.72
C GLU A 260 18.87 70.01 80.19
N GLU A 261 18.99 71.13 79.47
CA GLU A 261 19.10 71.17 78.01
C GLU A 261 20.36 70.44 77.53
N GLN A 262 21.52 70.69 78.15
CA GLN A 262 22.76 69.95 77.84
C GLN A 262 22.58 68.44 78.08
N ARG A 263 21.90 68.04 79.16
CA ARG A 263 21.59 66.64 79.43
C ARG A 263 20.66 66.03 78.37
N ARG A 264 19.65 66.78 77.91
CA ARG A 264 18.74 66.36 76.83
C ARG A 264 19.47 66.24 75.49
N GLN A 265 20.39 67.14 75.18
CA GLN A 265 21.26 67.07 74.00
C GLN A 265 22.13 65.81 74.02
N MET A 266 22.86 65.54 75.11
CA MET A 266 23.68 64.32 75.24
C MET A 266 22.85 63.03 75.11
N ILE A 267 21.63 62.99 75.66
CA ILE A 267 20.73 61.83 75.53
C ILE A 267 20.27 61.64 74.07
N ASN A 268 20.02 62.73 73.34
CA ASN A 268 19.64 62.64 71.93
C ASN A 268 20.83 62.22 71.06
N GLU A 269 22.03 62.76 71.28
CA GLU A 269 23.26 62.34 70.61
C GLU A 269 23.55 60.84 70.85
N GLN A 270 23.39 60.36 72.10
CA GLN A 270 23.52 58.94 72.43
C GLN A 270 22.50 58.08 71.65
N LYS A 271 21.23 58.50 71.59
CA LYS A 271 20.19 57.81 70.81
C LYS A 271 20.49 57.81 69.31
N GLU A 272 20.96 58.92 68.75
CA GLU A 272 21.33 58.99 67.33
C GLU A 272 22.53 58.08 67.03
N VAL A 273 23.54 58.01 67.91
CA VAL A 273 24.68 57.10 67.77
C VAL A 273 24.26 55.64 67.93
N GLU A 274 23.37 55.31 68.86
CA GLU A 274 22.82 53.96 69.01
C GLU A 274 21.96 53.56 67.81
N GLU A 275 21.11 54.46 67.31
CA GLU A 275 20.28 54.20 66.13
C GLU A 275 21.15 54.07 64.86
N ALA A 276 22.19 54.90 64.71
CA ALA A 276 23.16 54.78 63.62
C ALA A 276 23.88 53.42 63.66
N LYS A 277 24.33 52.97 64.84
CA LYS A 277 24.92 51.63 65.03
C LYS A 277 23.93 50.52 64.69
N ALA A 278 22.67 50.63 65.13
CA ALA A 278 21.62 49.65 64.83
C ALA A 278 21.27 49.61 63.34
N ARG A 279 21.18 50.77 62.67
CA ARG A 279 21.00 50.89 61.21
C ARG A 279 22.18 50.26 60.47
N GLN A 280 23.42 50.49 60.92
CA GLN A 280 24.62 49.90 60.33
C GLN A 280 24.65 48.37 60.50
N GLN A 281 24.29 47.84 61.67
CA GLN A 281 24.16 46.39 61.90
C GLN A 281 23.12 45.76 60.98
N ARG A 282 21.92 46.35 60.87
CA ARG A 282 20.86 45.87 59.94
C ARG A 282 21.31 45.91 58.48
N MET A 283 22.08 46.92 58.08
CA MET A 283 22.67 47.01 56.74
C MET A 283 23.69 45.88 56.49
N HIS A 284 24.61 45.64 57.42
CA HIS A 284 25.58 44.54 57.30
C HIS A 284 24.90 43.16 57.29
N GLU A 285 23.85 42.95 58.09
CA GLU A 285 23.05 41.72 58.07
C GLU A 285 22.31 41.54 56.75
N ARG A 286 21.65 42.59 56.24
CA ARG A 286 20.99 42.59 54.93
C ARG A 286 21.96 42.26 53.80
N ASP A 287 23.14 42.87 53.80
CA ASP A 287 24.16 42.65 52.77
C ASP A 287 24.76 41.22 52.88
N ARG A 288 24.89 40.67 54.09
CA ARG A 288 25.28 39.27 54.32
C ARG A 288 24.21 38.30 53.78
N LEU A 289 22.94 38.52 54.10
CA LEU A 289 21.83 37.73 53.60
C LEU A 289 21.70 37.83 52.07
N GLN A 290 21.89 39.01 51.49
CA GLN A 290 21.89 39.20 50.04
C GLN A 290 23.03 38.44 49.35
N LYS A 291 24.24 38.43 49.94
CA LYS A 291 25.36 37.59 49.48
C LYS A 291 25.05 36.10 49.58
N GLN A 292 24.39 35.65 50.65
CA GLN A 292 23.98 34.25 50.82
C GLN A 292 22.88 33.83 49.83
N VAL A 293 21.88 34.70 49.57
CA VAL A 293 20.85 34.47 48.55
C VAL A 293 21.49 34.40 47.15
N LYS A 294 22.44 35.29 46.84
CA LYS A 294 23.16 35.22 45.56
C LYS A 294 23.98 33.92 45.43
N ALA A 295 24.75 33.55 46.46
CA ALA A 295 25.54 32.32 46.46
C ALA A 295 24.68 31.06 46.26
N THR A 296 23.53 30.96 46.95
CA THR A 296 22.60 29.84 46.79
C THR A 296 21.87 29.85 45.45
N GLN A 297 21.63 31.02 44.83
CA GLN A 297 21.14 31.10 43.45
C GLN A 297 22.20 30.64 42.44
N ASP A 298 23.46 31.06 42.59
CA ASP A 298 24.57 30.66 41.73
C ASP A 298 24.88 29.15 41.85
N GLU A 299 24.83 28.59 43.06
CA GLU A 299 24.92 27.15 43.33
C GLU A 299 23.76 26.38 42.68
N LYS A 300 22.52 26.83 42.89
CA LYS A 300 21.33 26.22 42.25
C LYS A 300 21.36 26.32 40.73
N LYS A 301 21.99 27.36 40.18
CA LYS A 301 22.23 27.48 38.73
C LYS A 301 23.25 26.44 38.27
N ARG A 302 24.41 26.33 38.95
CA ARG A 302 25.43 25.31 38.66
C ARG A 302 24.87 23.89 38.69
N LEU A 303 24.09 23.54 39.71
CA LEU A 303 23.43 22.22 39.82
C LEU A 303 22.45 21.96 38.67
N ARG A 304 21.70 22.97 38.22
CA ARG A 304 20.81 22.85 37.06
C ARG A 304 21.57 22.71 35.74
N ASP A 305 22.67 23.42 35.59
CA ASP A 305 23.49 23.37 34.37
C ASP A 305 24.27 22.03 34.32
N GLN A 306 24.67 21.46 35.46
CA GLN A 306 25.17 20.09 35.60
C GLN A 306 24.10 19.04 35.25
N GLN A 307 22.90 19.13 35.83
CA GLN A 307 21.79 18.22 35.52
C GLN A 307 21.43 18.23 34.03
N LYS A 308 21.46 19.40 33.38
CA LYS A 308 21.27 19.49 31.92
C LYS A 308 22.38 18.81 31.14
N ALA A 309 23.65 18.98 31.55
CA ALA A 309 24.76 18.31 30.89
C ALA A 309 24.66 16.78 31.02
N GLU A 310 24.28 16.27 32.19
CA GLU A 310 24.00 14.84 32.42
C GLU A 310 22.80 14.33 31.60
N GLU A 311 21.70 15.11 31.54
CA GLU A 311 20.54 14.80 30.70
C GLU A 311 20.88 14.81 29.19
N GLU A 312 21.72 15.74 28.74
CA GLU A 312 22.19 15.83 27.36
C GLU A 312 23.14 14.69 26.99
N GLU A 313 24.07 14.32 27.87
CA GLU A 313 24.96 13.17 27.70
C GLU A 313 24.15 11.86 27.65
N TYR A 314 23.22 11.67 28.59
CA TYR A 314 22.31 10.52 28.59
C TYR A 314 21.43 10.47 27.33
N ALA A 315 20.91 11.62 26.87
CA ALA A 315 20.15 11.69 25.62
C ALA A 315 21.01 11.39 24.38
N GLN A 316 22.31 11.74 24.38
CA GLN A 316 23.25 11.35 23.34
C GLN A 316 23.52 9.84 23.37
N LEU A 317 23.77 9.26 24.54
CA LEU A 317 23.96 7.82 24.73
C LEU A 317 22.75 7.03 24.21
N VAL A 318 21.53 7.43 24.59
CA VAL A 318 20.28 6.81 24.11
C VAL A 318 20.12 6.95 22.58
N LYS A 319 20.51 8.09 21.98
CA LYS A 319 20.52 8.24 20.52
C LYS A 319 21.51 7.30 19.84
N GLN A 320 22.71 7.13 20.39
CA GLN A 320 23.70 6.17 19.88
C GLN A 320 23.21 4.73 20.00
N ASP A 321 22.61 4.36 21.13
CA ASP A 321 22.03 3.03 21.36
C ASP A 321 20.89 2.73 20.36
N VAL A 322 20.01 3.69 20.10
CA VAL A 322 18.94 3.56 19.10
C VAL A 322 19.52 3.48 17.68
N ALA A 323 20.56 4.25 17.36
CA ALA A 323 21.23 4.17 16.07
C ALA A 323 21.92 2.81 15.85
N ARG A 324 22.60 2.29 16.88
CA ARG A 324 23.22 0.95 16.88
C ARG A 324 22.17 -0.14 16.69
N ARG A 325 21.08 -0.15 17.46
CA ARG A 325 20.00 -1.14 17.29
C ARG A 325 19.39 -1.10 15.89
N ARG A 326 19.21 0.10 15.31
CA ARG A 326 18.77 0.24 13.91
C ARG A 326 19.77 -0.32 12.91
N ALA A 327 21.08 -0.12 13.13
CA ALA A 327 22.12 -0.71 12.30
C ALA A 327 22.13 -2.24 12.41
N ASP A 328 22.02 -2.78 13.62
CA ASP A 328 21.93 -4.23 13.89
C ASP A 328 20.68 -4.84 13.22
N ASP A 329 19.53 -4.17 13.28
CA ASP A 329 18.29 -4.60 12.62
C ASP A 329 18.37 -4.52 11.09
N ILE A 330 19.09 -3.53 10.54
CA ILE A 330 19.37 -3.44 9.10
C ILE A 330 20.33 -4.57 8.69
N ALA A 331 21.37 -4.85 9.47
CA ALA A 331 22.31 -5.94 9.21
C ALA A 331 21.60 -7.31 9.21
N LYS A 332 20.74 -7.59 10.20
CA LYS A 332 19.91 -8.79 10.24
C LYS A 332 18.97 -8.91 9.03
N LYS A 333 18.37 -7.80 8.59
CA LYS A 333 17.53 -7.79 7.37
C LYS A 333 18.32 -8.05 6.11
N MET A 334 19.53 -7.50 6.00
CA MET A 334 20.44 -7.76 4.87
C MET A 334 20.89 -9.23 4.85
N GLN A 335 21.25 -9.79 6.01
CA GLN A 335 21.56 -11.21 6.16
C GLN A 335 20.38 -12.10 5.75
N ALA A 336 19.18 -11.84 6.28
CA ALA A 336 17.97 -12.59 5.89
C ALA A 336 17.65 -12.46 4.38
N GLN A 337 17.97 -11.33 3.74
CA GLN A 337 17.86 -11.18 2.29
C GLN A 337 18.93 -11.96 1.52
N GLN A 338 20.14 -12.12 2.07
CA GLN A 338 21.19 -12.99 1.49
C GLN A 338 20.78 -14.47 1.61
N GLU A 339 20.40 -14.92 2.80
CA GLU A 339 19.89 -16.28 3.05
C GLU A 339 18.68 -16.62 2.15
N PHE A 340 17.76 -15.67 1.95
CA PHE A 340 16.65 -15.84 1.01
C PHE A 340 17.11 -15.96 -0.46
N LYS A 341 18.08 -15.16 -0.90
CA LYS A 341 18.65 -15.28 -2.26
C LYS A 341 19.37 -16.60 -2.46
N GLU A 342 20.13 -17.06 -1.46
CA GLU A 342 20.79 -18.36 -1.47
C GLU A 342 19.76 -19.49 -1.58
N PHE A 343 18.70 -19.46 -0.76
CA PHE A 343 17.59 -20.42 -0.81
C PHE A 343 16.88 -20.43 -2.18
N MET A 344 16.63 -19.26 -2.78
CA MET A 344 16.07 -19.17 -4.13
C MET A 344 17.02 -19.78 -5.18
N SER A 345 18.33 -19.49 -5.10
CA SER A 345 19.33 -20.08 -6.02
C SER A 345 19.47 -21.60 -5.84
N PHE A 346 19.28 -22.11 -4.62
CA PHE A 346 19.28 -23.54 -4.34
C PHE A 346 18.04 -24.23 -4.93
N ASN A 347 16.85 -23.64 -4.79
CA ASN A 347 15.64 -24.14 -5.42
C ASN A 347 15.72 -24.11 -6.96
N GLU A 348 16.36 -23.10 -7.54
CA GLU A 348 16.59 -23.02 -8.98
C GLU A 348 17.52 -24.14 -9.46
N LYS A 349 18.66 -24.37 -8.78
CA LYS A 349 19.55 -25.52 -9.06
C LYS A 349 18.83 -26.86 -8.90
N GLN A 350 17.99 -27.02 -7.88
CA GLN A 350 17.17 -28.22 -7.68
C GLN A 350 16.11 -28.40 -8.77
N LEU A 351 15.56 -27.31 -9.31
CA LEU A 351 14.64 -27.34 -10.46
C LEU A 351 15.37 -27.75 -11.74
N GLU A 352 16.57 -27.22 -11.99
CA GLU A 352 17.42 -27.57 -13.13
C GLU A 352 17.88 -29.03 -13.05
N GLU A 353 18.31 -29.50 -11.88
CA GLU A 353 18.68 -30.90 -11.64
C GLU A 353 17.49 -31.84 -11.91
N LYS A 354 16.28 -31.50 -11.43
CA LYS A 354 15.06 -32.27 -11.73
C LYS A 354 14.67 -32.23 -13.21
N LYS A 355 14.87 -31.11 -13.91
CA LYS A 355 14.68 -31.04 -15.38
C LYS A 355 15.66 -31.97 -16.09
N LEU A 356 16.94 -31.96 -15.70
CA LEU A 356 17.98 -32.81 -16.27
C LEU A 356 17.77 -34.30 -15.96
N GLN A 357 17.27 -34.64 -14.77
CA GLN A 357 16.85 -36.00 -14.43
C GLN A 357 15.70 -36.45 -15.35
N ARG A 358 14.67 -35.62 -15.52
CA ARG A 358 13.55 -35.90 -16.44
C ARG A 358 13.97 -36.06 -17.90
N THR A 359 14.91 -35.25 -18.41
CA THR A 359 15.41 -35.46 -19.78
C THR A 359 16.18 -36.77 -19.91
N ARG A 360 17.02 -37.12 -18.93
CA ARG A 360 17.72 -38.43 -18.87
C ARG A 360 16.78 -39.62 -18.67
N GLU A 361 15.63 -39.42 -18.04
CA GLU A 361 14.56 -40.42 -17.96
C GLU A 361 13.88 -40.59 -19.31
N MET A 362 13.43 -39.51 -19.96
CA MET A 362 12.85 -39.57 -21.31
C MET A 362 13.82 -40.13 -22.36
N GLU A 363 15.12 -39.85 -22.27
CA GLU A 363 16.14 -40.44 -23.14
C GLU A 363 16.29 -41.95 -22.93
N ARG A 364 16.27 -42.43 -21.68
CA ARG A 364 16.31 -43.86 -21.37
C ARG A 364 15.01 -44.56 -21.76
N ASP A 365 13.85 -43.97 -21.48
CA ASP A 365 12.55 -44.50 -21.90
C ASP A 365 12.46 -44.58 -23.42
N LYS A 366 12.97 -43.57 -24.13
CA LYS A 366 13.09 -43.60 -25.59
C LYS A 366 14.00 -44.73 -26.07
N GLN A 367 15.17 -44.92 -25.46
CA GLN A 367 16.07 -46.03 -25.77
C GLN A 367 15.39 -47.39 -25.52
N TYR A 368 14.72 -47.58 -24.39
CA TYR A 368 13.97 -48.82 -24.10
C TYR A 368 12.84 -49.08 -25.11
N MET A 369 12.15 -48.04 -25.57
CA MET A 369 11.11 -48.16 -26.60
C MET A 369 11.71 -48.46 -28.00
N GLU A 370 12.88 -47.90 -28.32
CA GLU A 370 13.62 -48.21 -29.56
C GLU A 370 14.18 -49.65 -29.54
N GLU A 371 14.74 -50.10 -28.42
CA GLU A 371 15.18 -51.49 -28.20
C GLU A 371 14.01 -52.48 -28.28
N TYR A 372 12.87 -52.16 -27.65
CA TYR A 372 11.67 -52.98 -27.71
C TYR A 372 11.10 -53.05 -29.13
N ALA A 373 11.05 -51.92 -29.85
CA ALA A 373 10.63 -51.89 -31.25
C ALA A 373 11.55 -52.75 -32.14
N ALA A 374 12.87 -52.62 -32.00
CA ALA A 374 13.85 -53.41 -32.74
C ALA A 374 13.75 -54.92 -32.43
N MET A 375 13.46 -55.28 -31.17
CA MET A 375 13.20 -56.67 -30.78
C MET A 375 11.92 -57.21 -31.44
N VAL A 376 10.83 -56.43 -31.47
CA VAL A 376 9.58 -56.80 -32.13
C VAL A 376 9.78 -56.91 -33.64
N GLU A 377 10.48 -55.97 -34.29
CA GLU A 377 10.83 -56.06 -35.71
C GLU A 377 11.67 -57.29 -36.04
N ALA A 378 12.64 -57.64 -35.18
CA ALA A 378 13.44 -58.86 -35.33
C ALA A 378 12.58 -60.13 -35.20
N GLN A 379 11.63 -60.14 -34.27
CA GLN A 379 10.69 -61.26 -34.07
C GLN A 379 9.70 -61.38 -35.24
N GLU A 380 9.16 -60.26 -35.74
CA GLU A 380 8.35 -60.22 -36.95
C GLU A 380 9.16 -60.68 -38.17
N LYS A 381 10.41 -60.25 -38.32
CA LYS A 381 11.28 -60.68 -39.41
C LYS A 381 11.51 -62.19 -39.38
N MET A 382 11.85 -62.75 -38.21
CA MET A 382 11.97 -64.20 -38.03
C MET A 382 10.66 -64.94 -38.41
N TYR A 383 9.50 -64.37 -38.07
CA TYR A 383 8.21 -64.94 -38.45
C TYR A 383 7.95 -64.85 -39.97
N ARG A 384 8.26 -63.71 -40.60
CA ARG A 384 8.15 -63.51 -42.05
C ARG A 384 9.08 -64.46 -42.81
N ASP A 385 10.34 -64.57 -42.39
CA ASP A 385 11.34 -65.46 -42.98
C ASP A 385 10.91 -66.94 -42.86
N ALA A 386 10.39 -67.35 -41.69
CA ALA A 386 9.86 -68.71 -41.48
C ALA A 386 8.58 -69.00 -42.29
N MET A 387 7.73 -67.99 -42.52
CA MET A 387 6.57 -68.12 -43.40
C MET A 387 6.98 -68.16 -44.88
N GLN A 388 7.99 -67.38 -45.27
CA GLN A 388 8.54 -67.40 -46.62
C GLN A 388 9.21 -68.74 -46.92
N GLU A 389 10.00 -69.31 -45.99
CA GLU A 389 10.59 -70.65 -46.17
C GLU A 389 9.52 -71.75 -46.33
N LYS A 390 8.40 -71.64 -45.60
CA LYS A 390 7.24 -72.55 -45.78
C LYS A 390 6.58 -72.36 -47.15
N ASN A 391 6.40 -71.13 -47.59
CA ASN A 391 5.84 -70.82 -48.91
C ASN A 391 6.77 -71.28 -50.04
N ASP A 392 8.09 -71.11 -49.93
CA ASP A 392 9.07 -71.59 -50.89
C ASP A 392 9.09 -73.13 -50.95
N LYS A 393 8.99 -73.80 -49.81
CA LYS A 393 8.82 -75.27 -49.75
C LYS A 393 7.50 -75.71 -50.41
N ALA A 394 6.41 -74.97 -50.22
CA ALA A 394 5.13 -75.24 -50.88
C ALA A 394 5.20 -75.00 -52.40
N ALA A 395 5.80 -73.89 -52.83
CA ALA A 395 6.00 -73.56 -54.24
C ALA A 395 6.87 -74.61 -54.95
N ARG A 396 7.97 -75.07 -54.33
CA ARG A 396 8.79 -76.17 -54.85
C ARG A 396 8.01 -77.48 -54.95
N ARG A 397 7.13 -77.80 -54.00
CA ARG A 397 6.25 -78.98 -54.08
C ARG A 397 5.24 -78.86 -55.23
N VAL A 398 4.66 -77.68 -55.43
CA VAL A 398 3.74 -77.41 -56.55
C VAL A 398 4.46 -77.49 -57.89
N ASP A 399 5.68 -76.94 -58.01
CA ASP A 399 6.50 -77.01 -59.22
C ASP A 399 6.93 -78.45 -59.55
N VAL A 400 7.34 -79.24 -58.55
CA VAL A 400 7.62 -80.69 -58.73
C VAL A 400 6.37 -81.46 -59.14
N ALA A 401 5.22 -81.20 -58.50
CA ALA A 401 3.95 -81.84 -58.87
C ALA A 401 3.53 -81.45 -60.29
N ALA A 402 3.61 -80.18 -60.66
CA ALA A 402 3.32 -79.68 -62.00
C ALA A 402 4.23 -80.34 -63.05
N LYS A 403 5.54 -80.45 -62.78
CA LYS A 403 6.49 -81.14 -63.66
C LYS A 403 6.15 -82.63 -63.83
N SER A 404 5.71 -83.30 -62.77
CA SER A 404 5.19 -84.68 -62.87
C SER A 404 3.97 -84.73 -63.79
N TYR A 405 2.95 -83.91 -63.54
CA TYR A 405 1.75 -83.86 -64.38
C TYR A 405 2.06 -83.55 -65.86
N PHE A 406 2.99 -82.63 -66.15
CA PHE A 406 3.42 -82.37 -67.52
C PHE A 406 4.14 -83.57 -68.15
N SER A 407 4.98 -84.28 -67.38
CA SER A 407 5.64 -85.52 -67.84
C SER A 407 4.62 -86.63 -68.13
N ASP A 408 3.65 -86.83 -67.24
CA ASP A 408 2.61 -87.85 -67.36
C ASP A 408 1.71 -87.59 -68.58
N ILE A 409 1.31 -86.33 -68.80
CA ILE A 409 0.54 -85.90 -69.98
C ILE A 409 1.36 -86.12 -71.27
N TRP A 410 2.65 -85.79 -71.26
CA TRP A 410 3.54 -85.98 -72.42
C TRP A 410 3.73 -87.47 -72.76
N GLU A 411 3.91 -88.33 -71.77
CA GLU A 411 3.94 -89.78 -71.97
C GLU A 411 2.64 -90.34 -72.53
N LEU A 412 1.49 -89.81 -72.10
CA LEU A 412 0.18 -90.22 -72.59
C LEU A 412 0.00 -89.82 -74.07
N GLN A 413 0.33 -88.57 -74.41
CA GLN A 413 0.33 -88.08 -75.80
C GLN A 413 1.27 -88.89 -76.69
N ARG A 414 2.45 -89.28 -76.18
CA ARG A 414 3.38 -90.15 -76.91
C ARG A 414 2.78 -91.54 -77.16
N LYS A 415 2.19 -92.17 -76.15
CA LYS A 415 1.55 -93.50 -76.28
C LYS A 415 0.37 -93.45 -77.26
N ASP A 416 -0.41 -92.37 -77.28
CA ASP A 416 -1.50 -92.19 -78.24
C ASP A 416 -1.01 -91.88 -79.66
N ALA A 417 0.09 -91.15 -79.83
CA ALA A 417 0.76 -90.99 -81.12
C ALA A 417 1.31 -92.32 -81.65
N GLU A 418 1.93 -93.15 -80.78
CA GLU A 418 2.42 -94.49 -81.14
C GLU A 418 1.25 -95.42 -81.55
N ARG A 419 0.11 -95.38 -80.85
CA ARG A 419 -1.12 -96.09 -81.23
C ARG A 419 -1.69 -95.62 -82.57
N ALA A 420 -1.84 -94.31 -82.76
CA ALA A 420 -2.36 -93.73 -84.01
C ALA A 420 -1.48 -94.10 -85.21
N ASN A 421 -0.15 -94.11 -85.04
CA ASN A 421 0.79 -94.52 -86.08
C ASN A 421 0.73 -96.04 -86.37
N ALA A 422 0.51 -96.87 -85.35
CA ALA A 422 0.27 -98.30 -85.54
C ALA A 422 -1.07 -98.59 -86.26
N GLU A 423 -2.14 -97.83 -85.98
CA GLU A 423 -3.40 -97.92 -86.73
C GLU A 423 -3.26 -97.42 -88.18
N ALA A 424 -2.52 -96.34 -88.41
CA ALA A 424 -2.22 -95.84 -89.74
C ALA A 424 -1.50 -96.91 -90.59
N LYS A 425 -0.46 -97.56 -90.04
CA LYS A 425 0.24 -98.67 -90.70
C LYS A 425 -0.67 -99.86 -91.00
N LYS A 426 -1.52 -100.28 -90.05
CA LYS A 426 -2.50 -101.35 -90.30
C LYS A 426 -3.50 -101.00 -91.41
N ARG A 427 -3.91 -99.74 -91.51
CA ARG A 427 -4.77 -99.26 -92.62
C ARG A 427 -4.02 -99.22 -93.95
N GLU A 428 -2.76 -98.80 -93.97
CA GLU A 428 -1.89 -98.82 -95.15
C GLU A 428 -1.65 -100.25 -95.66
N GLU A 429 -1.36 -101.19 -94.77
CA GLU A 429 -1.22 -102.62 -95.08
C GLU A 429 -2.53 -103.21 -95.63
N ALA A 430 -3.68 -102.89 -95.02
CA ALA A 430 -4.98 -103.32 -95.52
C ALA A 430 -5.28 -102.77 -96.94
N LEU A 431 -5.01 -101.48 -97.18
CA LEU A 431 -5.14 -100.87 -98.50
C LEU A 431 -4.22 -101.52 -99.54
N ARG A 432 -2.97 -101.83 -99.17
CA ARG A 432 -2.01 -102.54 -100.02
C ARG A 432 -2.49 -103.94 -100.41
N MET A 433 -3.10 -104.67 -99.48
CA MET A 433 -3.69 -106.00 -99.76
C MET A 433 -4.93 -105.90 -100.66
N ASP A 434 -5.78 -104.89 -100.47
CA ASP A 434 -6.96 -104.67 -101.33
C ASP A 434 -6.59 -104.17 -102.74
N GLU A 435 -5.53 -103.37 -102.88
CA GLU A 435 -4.94 -103.05 -104.19
C GLU A 435 -4.42 -104.30 -104.91
N GLN A 436 -3.75 -105.21 -104.20
CA GLN A 436 -3.29 -106.48 -104.77
C GLN A 436 -4.48 -107.34 -105.25
N ARG A 437 -5.54 -107.46 -104.43
CA ARG A 437 -6.79 -108.15 -104.81
C ARG A 437 -7.51 -107.47 -105.98
N ARG A 438 -7.45 -106.14 -106.09
CA ARG A 438 -8.00 -105.41 -107.25
C ARG A 438 -7.19 -105.67 -108.52
N LYS A 439 -5.86 -105.70 -108.41
CA LYS A 439 -4.96 -106.04 -109.54
C LYS A 439 -5.19 -107.48 -110.02
N GLN A 440 -5.34 -108.45 -109.11
CA GLN A 440 -5.66 -109.84 -109.45
C GLN A 440 -7.02 -109.97 -110.15
N ARG A 441 -8.09 -109.36 -109.61
CA ARG A 441 -9.41 -109.36 -110.27
C ARG A 441 -9.37 -108.78 -111.68
N LEU A 442 -8.67 -107.66 -111.89
CA LEU A 442 -8.50 -107.05 -113.22
C LEU A 442 -7.69 -107.94 -114.18
N GLN A 443 -6.71 -108.71 -113.68
CA GLN A 443 -5.99 -109.70 -114.49
C GLN A 443 -6.88 -110.87 -114.90
N GLU A 444 -7.65 -111.43 -113.96
CA GLU A 444 -8.62 -112.51 -114.23
C GLU A 444 -9.72 -112.08 -115.21
N GLU A 445 -10.27 -110.88 -115.05
CA GLU A 445 -11.24 -110.30 -115.99
C GLU A 445 -10.61 -110.13 -117.38
N ASN A 446 -9.37 -109.61 -117.48
CA ASN A 446 -8.68 -109.45 -118.76
C ASN A 446 -8.45 -110.80 -119.48
N ILE A 447 -8.08 -111.84 -118.72
CA ILE A 447 -7.92 -113.21 -119.25
C ILE A 447 -9.26 -113.74 -119.76
N ARG A 448 -10.33 -113.67 -118.96
CA ARG A 448 -11.68 -114.11 -119.37
C ARG A 448 -12.20 -113.37 -120.60
N THR A 449 -11.94 -112.06 -120.72
CA THR A 449 -12.33 -111.28 -121.90
C THR A 449 -11.55 -111.72 -123.15
N LYS A 450 -10.24 -112.01 -123.02
CA LYS A 450 -9.44 -112.55 -124.14
C LYS A 450 -9.90 -113.94 -124.57
N GLU A 451 -10.19 -114.83 -123.63
CA GLU A 451 -10.72 -116.17 -123.90
C GLU A 451 -12.07 -116.12 -124.62
N PHE A 452 -12.97 -115.21 -124.20
CA PHE A 452 -14.25 -115.00 -124.85
C PHE A 452 -14.10 -114.48 -126.29
N LEU A 453 -13.19 -113.51 -126.52
CA LEU A 453 -12.90 -112.98 -127.85
C LEU A 453 -12.28 -114.04 -128.77
N ASN A 454 -11.35 -114.87 -128.27
CA ASN A 454 -10.77 -115.97 -129.04
C ASN A 454 -11.83 -116.99 -129.47
N LYS A 455 -12.78 -117.36 -128.58
CA LYS A 455 -13.89 -118.25 -128.94
C LYS A 455 -14.80 -117.68 -130.03
N GLN A 456 -15.00 -116.36 -130.07
CA GLN A 456 -15.74 -115.73 -131.18
C GLN A 456 -14.95 -115.73 -132.49
N LEU A 457 -13.61 -115.66 -132.43
CA LEU A 457 -12.76 -115.78 -133.61
C LEU A 457 -12.76 -117.22 -134.16
N GLU A 458 -12.57 -118.24 -133.31
CA GLU A 458 -12.67 -119.66 -133.70
C GLU A 458 -14.01 -119.98 -134.36
N ALA A 459 -15.12 -119.54 -133.75
CA ALA A 459 -16.46 -119.77 -134.31
C ALA A 459 -16.62 -119.15 -135.72
N LYS A 460 -16.02 -117.98 -135.98
CA LYS A 460 -16.04 -117.33 -137.30
C LYS A 460 -15.06 -117.94 -138.30
N GLU A 461 -14.01 -118.61 -137.85
CA GLU A 461 -13.15 -119.40 -138.73
C GLU A 461 -13.79 -120.73 -139.12
N GLU A 462 -14.54 -121.38 -138.22
CA GLU A 462 -15.35 -122.55 -138.57
C GLU A 462 -16.49 -122.22 -139.54
N GLU A 463 -17.18 -121.09 -139.32
CA GLU A 463 -18.24 -120.62 -140.22
C GLU A 463 -17.70 -120.41 -141.64
N ARG A 464 -16.56 -119.71 -141.78
CA ARG A 464 -15.89 -119.50 -143.08
C ARG A 464 -15.43 -120.80 -143.75
N LYS A 465 -14.96 -121.79 -142.99
CA LYS A 465 -14.59 -123.11 -143.54
C LYS A 465 -15.78 -123.85 -144.12
N ARG A 466 -16.95 -123.77 -143.47
CA ARG A 466 -18.19 -124.39 -143.99
C ARG A 466 -18.65 -123.70 -145.28
N GLU A 467 -18.58 -122.36 -145.35
CA GLU A 467 -18.85 -121.62 -146.59
C GLU A 467 -17.91 -122.01 -147.75
N GLU A 468 -16.62 -122.22 -147.46
CA GLU A 468 -15.63 -122.71 -148.45
C GLU A 468 -15.92 -124.16 -148.91
N GLU A 469 -16.32 -125.04 -148.00
CA GLU A 469 -16.71 -126.43 -148.31
C GLU A 469 -18.00 -126.51 -149.14
N GLU A 470 -19.03 -125.75 -148.79
CA GLU A 470 -20.29 -125.66 -149.55
C GLU A 470 -20.06 -125.11 -150.97
N SER A 471 -19.22 -124.08 -151.11
CA SER A 471 -18.78 -123.53 -152.39
C SER A 471 -18.05 -124.56 -153.27
N LEU A 472 -17.18 -125.38 -152.67
CA LEU A 472 -16.48 -126.47 -153.35
C LEU A 472 -17.41 -127.59 -153.83
N VAL A 473 -18.43 -127.94 -153.05
CA VAL A 473 -19.46 -128.92 -153.45
C VAL A 473 -20.26 -128.39 -154.64
N PHE A 474 -20.74 -127.14 -154.56
CA PHE A 474 -21.54 -126.52 -155.63
C PHE A 474 -20.76 -126.43 -156.95
N ARG A 475 -19.46 -126.14 -156.89
CA ARG A 475 -18.57 -126.11 -158.06
C ARG A 475 -18.39 -127.48 -158.72
N LYS A 476 -18.24 -128.55 -157.92
CA LYS A 476 -18.15 -129.93 -158.45
C LYS A 476 -19.45 -130.38 -159.11
N GLN A 477 -20.60 -129.98 -158.56
CA GLN A 477 -21.92 -130.25 -159.14
C GLN A 477 -22.02 -129.63 -160.56
N LEU A 478 -21.65 -128.35 -160.68
CA LEU A 478 -21.64 -127.62 -161.96
C LEU A 478 -20.67 -128.20 -163.00
N GLU A 479 -19.46 -128.62 -162.59
CA GLU A 479 -18.51 -129.25 -163.50
C GLU A 479 -19.01 -130.61 -164.04
N ALA A 480 -19.72 -131.39 -163.21
CA ALA A 480 -20.32 -132.66 -163.61
C ALA A 480 -21.48 -132.46 -164.62
N ASP A 481 -22.38 -131.51 -164.37
CA ASP A 481 -23.52 -131.23 -165.26
C ASP A 481 -23.04 -130.75 -166.65
N VAL A 482 -21.97 -129.93 -166.71
CA VAL A 482 -21.37 -129.48 -167.97
C VAL A 482 -20.71 -130.64 -168.75
N GLN A 483 -20.05 -131.58 -168.08
CA GLN A 483 -19.50 -132.77 -168.74
C GLN A 483 -20.61 -133.65 -169.33
N LEU A 484 -21.70 -133.85 -168.59
CA LEU A 484 -22.85 -134.65 -169.03
C LEU A 484 -23.54 -134.04 -170.26
N GLU A 485 -23.65 -132.71 -170.32
CA GLU A 485 -24.20 -132.01 -171.50
C GLU A 485 -23.30 -132.16 -172.74
N GLN A 486 -21.96 -132.13 -172.55
CA GLN A 486 -21.01 -132.30 -173.65
C GLN A 486 -21.05 -133.72 -174.23
N GLU A 487 -21.13 -134.76 -173.40
CA GLU A 487 -21.26 -136.14 -173.85
C GLU A 487 -22.55 -136.37 -174.66
N MET A 488 -23.68 -135.84 -174.19
CA MET A 488 -24.97 -135.93 -174.90
C MET A 488 -24.93 -135.25 -176.26
N ARG A 489 -24.34 -134.05 -176.35
CA ARG A 489 -24.15 -133.33 -177.64
C ARG A 489 -23.18 -134.05 -178.58
N HIS A 490 -22.19 -134.79 -178.07
CA HIS A 490 -21.28 -135.59 -178.89
C HIS A 490 -21.98 -136.83 -179.47
N LYS A 491 -22.77 -137.53 -178.64
CA LYS A 491 -23.52 -138.74 -179.03
C LYS A 491 -24.49 -138.46 -180.18
N GLN A 492 -25.29 -137.40 -180.07
CA GLN A 492 -26.24 -136.98 -181.12
C GLN A 492 -25.57 -136.61 -182.45
N LYS A 493 -24.34 -136.08 -182.44
CA LYS A 493 -23.59 -135.75 -183.67
C LYS A 493 -23.09 -136.98 -184.45
N MET A 494 -22.89 -138.10 -183.78
CA MET A 494 -22.43 -139.34 -184.42
C MET A 494 -23.57 -140.04 -185.16
N ASP A 495 -24.74 -140.17 -184.54
CA ASP A 495 -25.92 -140.80 -185.15
C ASP A 495 -26.41 -140.05 -186.41
N ALA A 496 -26.38 -138.71 -186.37
CA ALA A 496 -26.75 -137.85 -187.50
C ALA A 496 -25.82 -137.99 -188.72
N ARG A 497 -24.57 -138.47 -188.55
CA ARG A 497 -23.64 -138.74 -189.65
C ARG A 497 -23.87 -140.11 -190.31
N SER A 498 -24.42 -141.08 -189.59
CA SER A 498 -24.72 -142.42 -190.13
C SER A 498 -25.90 -142.38 -191.10
N GLN A 499 -27.04 -141.81 -190.69
CA GLN A 499 -28.25 -141.73 -191.53
C GLN A 499 -28.08 -140.89 -192.82
N LYS A 500 -27.11 -139.97 -192.87
CA LYS A 500 -26.82 -139.19 -194.08
C LYS A 500 -26.08 -139.96 -195.17
N LYS A 501 -25.49 -141.13 -194.87
CA LYS A 501 -24.81 -141.97 -195.89
C LYS A 501 -25.70 -143.02 -196.55
N SER A 502 -26.79 -143.46 -195.92
CA SER A 502 -27.78 -144.33 -196.59
C SER A 502 -28.63 -143.54 -197.59
N ARG A 503 -29.22 -142.43 -197.14
CA ARG A 503 -30.10 -141.56 -197.95
C ARG A 503 -29.49 -140.97 -199.23
N ALA A 504 -28.17 -141.03 -199.39
CA ALA A 504 -27.47 -140.50 -200.56
C ALA A 504 -27.43 -141.48 -201.75
N LYS A 505 -27.65 -142.79 -201.54
CA LYS A 505 -27.73 -143.76 -202.66
C LYS A 505 -29.17 -143.98 -203.14
N ASP A 506 -30.14 -144.00 -202.24
CA ASP A 506 -31.56 -144.16 -202.57
C ASP A 506 -32.11 -143.01 -203.45
N LEU A 507 -31.40 -141.87 -203.51
CA LEU A 507 -31.77 -140.71 -204.33
C LEU A 507 -31.25 -140.77 -205.78
N ASP A 508 -30.16 -141.52 -206.06
CA ASP A 508 -29.67 -141.68 -207.44
C ASP A 508 -30.55 -142.64 -208.25
N GLU A 509 -31.28 -143.56 -207.60
CA GLU A 509 -32.24 -144.46 -208.29
C GLU A 509 -33.55 -143.75 -208.71
N GLN A 510 -33.95 -142.65 -208.07
CA GLN A 510 -35.24 -141.99 -208.36
C GLN A 510 -35.19 -140.92 -209.46
N VAL A 511 -34.01 -140.39 -209.81
CA VAL A 511 -33.92 -139.25 -210.75
C VAL A 511 -33.93 -139.68 -212.23
N ALA A 512 -33.50 -140.91 -212.56
CA ALA A 512 -33.38 -141.37 -213.94
C ALA A 512 -34.68 -141.92 -214.58
N LEU A 513 -35.73 -142.19 -213.80
CA LEU A 513 -36.93 -142.92 -214.27
C LEU A 513 -38.10 -142.04 -214.74
N ASN A 514 -38.01 -140.71 -214.66
CA ASN A 514 -39.17 -139.81 -214.79
C ASN A 514 -39.18 -138.88 -216.02
N THR A 515 -38.34 -139.14 -217.04
CA THR A 515 -38.17 -138.24 -218.20
C THR A 515 -38.55 -138.79 -219.57
N LEU A 516 -39.05 -140.03 -219.71
CA LEU A 516 -39.50 -140.55 -221.02
C LEU A 516 -40.66 -141.56 -220.96
N ARG A 517 -41.89 -141.05 -220.77
CA ARG A 517 -43.13 -141.76 -221.19
C ARG A 517 -44.27 -140.81 -221.60
N MET A 518 -44.12 -140.07 -222.71
CA MET A 518 -45.26 -139.47 -223.42
C MET A 518 -45.05 -139.45 -224.95
N ARG A 519 -46.04 -139.97 -225.69
CA ARG A 519 -46.15 -140.09 -227.18
C ARG A 519 -45.25 -141.19 -227.79
N ARG A 520 -45.81 -142.30 -228.28
CA ARG A 520 -46.49 -142.57 -229.59
C ARG A 520 -45.51 -142.62 -230.78
N PRO A 521 -45.71 -143.50 -231.79
CA PRO A 521 -46.70 -144.59 -231.92
C PRO A 521 -46.13 -145.97 -232.31
N LEU A 522 -47.04 -146.93 -232.43
CA LEU A 522 -46.94 -148.36 -232.83
C LEU A 522 -46.97 -149.37 -231.66
N GLU A 523 -47.86 -150.35 -231.90
CA GLU A 523 -48.10 -151.71 -231.39
C GLU A 523 -47.43 -152.26 -230.10
N ILE A 524 -48.15 -153.21 -229.46
CA ILE A 524 -47.75 -154.08 -228.31
C ILE A 524 -47.74 -153.35 -226.93
N LYS A 525 -48.49 -153.90 -225.94
CA LYS A 525 -49.19 -153.10 -224.89
C LYS A 525 -49.42 -153.82 -223.53
N ILE A 526 -49.06 -153.15 -222.40
CA ILE A 526 -49.60 -153.33 -221.00
C ILE A 526 -49.21 -154.67 -220.30
N GLY A 527 -49.05 -154.81 -218.96
CA GLY A 527 -48.95 -153.85 -217.83
C GLY A 527 -49.39 -154.47 -216.46
N ASN A 528 -48.63 -154.27 -215.37
CA ASN A 528 -48.81 -154.87 -214.02
C ASN A 528 -48.26 -153.93 -212.89
N ALA A 529 -48.47 -154.04 -211.57
CA ALA A 529 -49.34 -154.84 -210.66
C ALA A 529 -48.58 -155.59 -209.53
N ALA A 530 -49.20 -155.58 -208.34
CA ALA A 530 -49.04 -156.47 -207.17
C ALA A 530 -47.75 -156.41 -206.29
N SER A 531 -47.99 -156.20 -204.98
CA SER A 531 -47.17 -156.67 -203.83
C SER A 531 -45.74 -156.10 -203.71
N PRO A 532 -45.02 -156.25 -202.57
CA PRO A 532 -45.26 -157.11 -201.38
C PRO A 532 -45.80 -156.39 -200.12
#